data_AF-L1IVZ0-F1
#
_entry.id   AF-L1IVZ0-F1
#
_cell.length_a   1.000
_cell.length_b   1.000
_cell.length_c   1.000
_cell.angle_alpha   90.00
_cell.angle_beta   90.00
_cell.angle_gamma   90.00
#
_symmetry.space_group_name_H-M   'P 1'
#
loop_
_entity.id
_entity.type
_entity.pdbx_description
1 polymer ?
#
loop_
_entity_poly.entity_id
_entity_poly.type
_entity_poly.pdbx_seq_one_letter_code
_entity_poly.pdbx_strand_id
1 'polypeptide(L)'
;MVPANSLDEARRKRSQAIDADRQALRDARKELRTRQNFLTAALHSAYPIFTAADGVTRTICGLMLPALTSSSSGDDEMVSTALGHVCHVVLLMSKYVGLTLRFLPVPMSSRSVMRDLSVSSSRNNTKDGNDFPLFLKGQDRTRVQVAVLMLSKDVDQLLAAHGV
;
A
#
# COMPACT_ATOMS: atom_id res chain seq x y z
N MET A 1 -30.80 20.82 46.87
CA MET A 1 -31.40 21.39 45.63
C MET A 1 -30.30 22.09 44.85
N VAL A 2 -29.84 21.52 43.74
CA VAL A 2 -28.89 22.22 42.84
C VAL A 2 -29.69 23.27 42.07
N PRO A 3 -29.24 24.55 42.02
CA PRO A 3 -29.98 25.61 41.34
C PRO A 3 -30.04 25.34 39.84
N ALA A 4 -31.23 25.42 39.23
CA ALA A 4 -31.48 25.11 37.82
C ALA A 4 -30.53 25.83 36.84
N ASN A 5 -30.07 27.04 37.18
CA ASN A 5 -29.09 27.81 36.40
C ASN A 5 -27.72 27.12 36.24
N SER A 6 -27.27 26.35 37.25
CA SER A 6 -25.97 25.68 37.21
C SER A 6 -25.94 24.52 36.20
N LEU A 7 -27.09 23.88 36.00
CA LEU A 7 -27.25 22.72 35.13
C LEU A 7 -27.30 23.15 33.65
N ASP A 8 -27.96 24.27 33.35
CA ASP A 8 -28.03 24.82 32.00
C ASP A 8 -26.70 25.45 31.56
N GLU A 9 -25.96 26.08 32.46
CA GLU A 9 -24.60 26.56 32.17
C GLU A 9 -23.64 25.39 31.86
N ALA A 10 -23.71 24.31 32.62
CA ALA A 10 -22.92 23.10 32.37
C ALA A 10 -23.27 22.46 31.01
N ARG A 11 -24.55 22.44 30.63
CA ARG A 11 -25.01 21.98 29.31
C ARG A 11 -24.46 22.84 28.18
N ARG A 12 -24.48 24.17 28.33
CA ARG A 12 -23.92 25.12 27.34
C ARG A 12 -22.42 24.93 27.15
N LYS A 13 -21.65 24.84 28.25
CA LYS A 13 -20.20 24.58 28.21
C LYS A 13 -19.89 23.25 27.52
N ARG A 14 -20.65 22.19 27.83
CA ARG A 14 -20.50 20.88 27.18
C ARG A 14 -20.82 20.94 25.68
N SER A 15 -21.87 21.66 25.26
CA SER A 15 -22.20 21.83 23.85
C SER A 15 -21.08 22.58 23.11
N GLN A 16 -20.59 23.68 23.68
CA GLN A 16 -19.48 24.45 23.10
C GLN A 16 -18.21 23.61 22.95
N ALA A 17 -17.87 22.78 23.95
CA ALA A 17 -16.73 21.88 23.88
C ALA A 17 -16.89 20.84 22.76
N ILE A 18 -18.07 20.22 22.62
CA ILE A 18 -18.37 19.25 21.54
C ILE A 18 -18.25 19.92 20.16
N ASP A 19 -18.75 21.14 20.02
CA ASP A 19 -18.69 21.86 18.74
C ASP A 19 -17.25 22.27 18.38
N ALA A 20 -16.44 22.66 19.39
CA ALA A 20 -15.02 22.92 19.22
C ALA A 20 -14.26 21.65 18.79
N ASP A 21 -14.49 20.51 19.45
CA ASP A 21 -13.86 19.22 19.09
C ASP A 21 -14.24 18.76 17.68
N ARG A 22 -15.51 18.94 17.30
CA ARG A 22 -15.98 18.65 15.94
C ARG A 22 -15.29 19.53 14.90
N GLN A 23 -15.07 20.80 15.20
CA GLN A 23 -14.37 21.71 14.32
C GLN A 23 -12.89 21.31 14.18
N ALA A 24 -12.21 21.04 15.30
CA ALA A 24 -10.83 20.56 15.29
C ALA A 24 -10.66 19.26 14.49
N LEU A 25 -11.59 18.31 14.64
CA LEU A 25 -11.59 17.06 13.87
C LEU A 25 -11.78 17.31 12.36
N ARG A 26 -12.65 18.27 11.98
CA ARG A 26 -12.84 18.64 10.56
C ARG A 26 -11.57 19.23 9.98
N ASP A 27 -10.93 20.13 10.71
CA ASP A 27 -9.71 20.81 10.27
C ASP A 27 -8.54 19.81 10.15
N ALA A 28 -8.38 18.92 11.13
CA ALA A 28 -7.39 17.85 11.08
C ALA A 28 -7.62 16.88 9.90
N ARG A 29 -8.88 16.52 9.62
CA ARG A 29 -9.22 15.68 8.44
C ARG A 29 -8.94 16.37 7.12
N LYS A 30 -9.16 17.68 7.06
CA LYS A 30 -8.86 18.48 5.87
C LYS A 30 -7.34 18.50 5.62
N GLU A 31 -6.55 18.76 6.66
CA GLU A 31 -5.09 18.76 6.56
C GLU A 31 -4.55 17.38 6.16
N LEU A 32 -5.06 16.32 6.79
CA LEU A 32 -4.71 14.94 6.42
C LEU A 32 -4.95 14.69 4.93
N ARG A 33 -6.13 15.08 4.41
CA ARG A 33 -6.47 14.88 2.99
C ARG A 33 -5.55 15.68 2.06
N THR A 34 -5.23 16.92 2.41
CA THR A 34 -4.26 17.74 1.66
C THR A 34 -2.91 17.05 1.61
N ARG A 35 -2.44 16.53 2.75
CA ARG A 35 -1.16 15.83 2.84
C ARG A 35 -1.15 14.52 2.05
N GLN A 36 -2.23 13.74 2.12
CA GLN A 36 -2.41 12.51 1.35
C GLN A 36 -2.33 12.79 -0.16
N ASN A 37 -3.08 13.79 -0.65
CA ASN A 37 -3.05 14.18 -2.05
C ASN A 37 -1.65 14.60 -2.51
N PHE A 38 -0.94 15.38 -1.69
CA PHE A 38 0.44 15.77 -1.97
C PHE A 38 1.38 14.56 -2.07
N LEU A 39 1.30 13.63 -1.12
CA LEU A 39 2.16 12.45 -1.09
C LEU A 39 1.86 11.50 -2.25
N THR A 40 0.59 11.34 -2.63
CA THR A 40 0.17 10.58 -3.81
C THR A 40 0.71 11.22 -5.10
N ALA A 41 0.66 12.54 -5.23
CA ALA A 41 1.25 13.24 -6.37
C ALA A 41 2.78 13.08 -6.41
N ALA A 42 3.44 13.12 -5.25
CA ALA A 42 4.88 12.89 -5.15
C ALA A 42 5.27 11.47 -5.55
N LEU A 43 4.46 10.44 -5.25
CA LEU A 43 4.69 9.08 -5.71
C LEU A 43 4.68 8.96 -7.22
N HIS A 44 3.75 9.63 -7.90
CA HIS A 44 3.69 9.63 -9.36
C HIS A 44 4.98 10.20 -9.98
N SER A 45 5.58 11.22 -9.33
CA SER A 45 6.86 11.77 -9.77
C SER A 45 8.05 10.87 -9.44
N ALA A 46 8.04 10.20 -8.29
CA ALA A 46 9.15 9.35 -7.84
C ALA A 46 9.18 7.99 -8.54
N TYR A 47 8.01 7.46 -8.92
CA TYR A 47 7.83 6.19 -9.59
C TYR A 47 7.01 6.38 -10.87
N PRO A 48 7.62 6.97 -11.92
CA PRO A 48 6.90 7.21 -13.16
C PRO A 48 6.52 5.88 -13.81
N ILE A 49 5.24 5.73 -14.14
CA ILE A 49 4.67 4.55 -14.80
C ILE A 49 4.25 4.94 -16.21
N PHE A 50 4.69 4.18 -17.21
CA PHE A 50 4.31 4.41 -18.60
C PHE A 50 3.70 3.15 -19.20
N THR A 51 2.70 3.35 -20.06
CA THR A 51 2.21 2.32 -20.97
C THR A 51 2.64 2.73 -22.38
N ALA A 52 3.33 1.84 -23.08
CA ALA A 52 3.78 2.12 -24.43
C ALA A 52 2.59 2.15 -25.42
N ALA A 53 2.85 2.64 -26.64
CA ALA A 53 1.82 2.78 -27.67
C ALA A 53 1.19 1.44 -28.10
N ASP A 54 1.87 0.32 -27.84
CA ASP A 54 1.34 -1.03 -28.08
C ASP A 54 0.20 -1.42 -27.11
N GLY A 55 -0.03 -0.64 -26.05
CA GLY A 55 -1.05 -0.90 -25.03
C GLY A 55 -0.74 -2.07 -24.08
N VAL A 56 0.39 -2.75 -24.29
CA VAL A 56 0.75 -3.98 -23.58
C VAL A 56 1.98 -3.75 -22.71
N THR A 57 2.99 -3.09 -23.25
CA THR A 57 4.24 -2.86 -22.54
C THR A 57 4.04 -1.80 -21.47
N ARG A 58 4.28 -2.20 -20.21
CA ARG A 58 4.25 -1.29 -19.07
C ARG A 58 5.64 -1.17 -18.45
N THR A 59 6.03 0.04 -18.08
CA THR A 59 7.29 0.30 -17.40
C THR A 59 7.05 1.07 -16.10
N ILE A 60 7.95 0.86 -15.14
CA ILE A 60 8.06 1.65 -13.92
C ILE A 60 9.52 2.11 -13.76
N CYS A 61 9.76 3.40 -13.60
CA CYS A 61 11.10 3.98 -13.60
C CYS A 61 11.94 3.59 -14.84
N GLY A 62 11.28 3.41 -15.99
CA GLY A 62 11.93 2.97 -17.24
C GLY A 62 12.22 1.45 -17.32
N LEU A 63 11.94 0.68 -16.26
CA LEU A 63 12.11 -0.77 -16.24
C LEU A 63 10.81 -1.46 -16.67
N MET A 64 10.91 -2.44 -17.58
CA MET A 64 9.75 -3.20 -18.03
C MET A 64 9.20 -4.10 -16.92
N LEU A 65 7.88 -4.08 -16.75
CA LEU A 65 7.19 -5.02 -15.89
C LEU A 65 7.00 -6.36 -16.62
N PRO A 66 7.20 -7.50 -15.94
CA PRO A 66 6.94 -8.80 -16.54
C PRO A 66 5.44 -8.92 -16.83
N ALA A 67 5.06 -9.31 -18.05
CA ALA A 67 3.70 -9.74 -18.28
C ALA A 67 3.49 -11.06 -17.54
N LEU A 68 2.38 -11.17 -16.79
CA LEU A 68 2.07 -12.32 -15.93
C LEU A 68 2.09 -13.68 -16.66
N THR A 69 2.04 -13.65 -17.99
CA THR A 69 1.92 -14.82 -18.87
C THR A 69 3.15 -15.09 -19.74
N SER A 70 4.13 -14.18 -19.80
CA SER A 70 5.29 -14.37 -20.68
C SER A 70 6.53 -14.79 -19.89
N SER A 71 7.18 -15.84 -20.37
CA SER A 71 8.58 -16.13 -20.06
C SER A 71 9.43 -15.03 -20.71
N SER A 72 9.48 -13.85 -20.12
CA SER A 72 10.23 -12.74 -20.68
C SER A 72 11.72 -13.11 -20.72
N SER A 73 12.35 -12.92 -21.88
CA SER A 73 13.79 -12.98 -22.09
C SER A 73 14.53 -11.77 -21.50
N GLY A 74 13.90 -11.07 -20.55
CA GLY A 74 14.48 -9.90 -19.89
C GLY A 74 15.50 -10.31 -18.83
N ASP A 75 16.40 -9.41 -18.50
CA ASP A 75 17.33 -9.60 -17.39
C ASP A 75 16.53 -9.80 -16.09
N ASP A 76 16.71 -10.96 -15.46
CA ASP A 76 16.08 -11.33 -14.19
C ASP A 76 16.24 -10.23 -13.14
N GLU A 77 17.37 -9.52 -13.13
CA GLU A 77 17.63 -8.43 -12.18
C GLU A 77 16.80 -7.19 -12.46
N MET A 78 16.62 -6.82 -13.74
CA MET A 78 15.77 -5.69 -14.15
C MET A 78 14.31 -5.94 -13.78
N VAL A 79 13.82 -7.16 -14.05
CA VAL A 79 12.46 -7.59 -13.68
C VAL A 79 12.28 -7.53 -12.16
N SER A 80 13.25 -8.06 -11.41
CA SER A 80 13.22 -8.06 -9.95
C SER A 80 13.22 -6.64 -9.38
N THR A 81 13.98 -5.72 -9.99
CA THR A 81 14.03 -4.30 -9.60
C THR A 81 12.69 -3.61 -9.89
N ALA A 82 12.09 -3.86 -11.06
CA ALA A 82 10.79 -3.32 -11.42
C ALA A 82 9.70 -3.77 -10.43
N LEU A 83 9.65 -5.06 -10.10
CA LEU A 83 8.73 -5.60 -9.09
C LEU A 83 9.01 -5.01 -7.69
N GLY A 84 10.27 -4.75 -7.36
CA GLY A 84 10.66 -4.05 -6.13
C GLY A 84 10.14 -2.62 -6.03
N HIS A 85 10.15 -1.88 -7.14
CA HIS A 85 9.52 -0.56 -7.21
C HIS A 85 8.00 -0.63 -7.00
N VAL A 86 7.32 -1.59 -7.65
CA VAL A 86 5.88 -1.80 -7.46
C VAL A 86 5.57 -2.14 -6.00
N CYS A 87 6.34 -3.06 -5.41
CA CYS A 87 6.22 -3.43 -3.99
C CYS A 87 6.31 -2.20 -3.07
N HIS A 88 7.25 -1.29 -3.34
CA HIS A 88 7.41 -0.08 -2.54
C HIS A 88 6.27 0.91 -2.75
N VAL A 89 5.81 1.13 -3.98
CA VAL A 89 4.67 2.00 -4.28
C VAL A 89 3.40 1.50 -3.59
N VAL A 90 3.11 0.20 -3.66
CA VAL A 90 1.94 -0.40 -3.01
C VAL A 90 1.99 -0.21 -1.48
N LEU A 91 3.16 -0.42 -0.87
CA LEU A 91 3.35 -0.16 0.56
C LEU A 91 3.09 1.32 0.90
N LEU A 92 3.70 2.24 0.16
CA LEU A 92 3.55 3.68 0.43
C LEU A 92 2.10 4.14 0.22
N MET A 93 1.44 3.68 -0.83
CA MET A 93 0.03 4.00 -1.09
C MET A 93 -0.86 3.52 0.05
N SER A 94 -0.66 2.30 0.55
CA SER A 94 -1.42 1.76 1.69
C SER A 94 -1.25 2.63 2.95
N LYS A 95 -0.02 3.09 3.22
CA LYS A 95 0.28 3.98 4.35
C LYS A 95 -0.37 5.34 4.20
N TYR A 96 -0.36 5.90 2.99
CA TYR A 96 -0.92 7.23 2.76
C TYR A 96 -2.42 7.21 2.90
N VAL A 97 -3.08 6.18 2.40
CA VAL A 97 -4.55 6.05 2.47
C VAL A 97 -5.00 5.55 3.85
N GLY A 98 -4.10 4.93 4.63
CA GLY A 98 -4.41 4.37 5.94
C GLY A 98 -5.11 3.01 5.86
N LEU A 99 -4.77 2.22 4.83
CA LEU A 99 -5.32 0.88 4.61
C LEU A 99 -4.34 -0.20 5.08
N THR A 100 -4.84 -1.15 5.86
CA THR A 100 -4.10 -2.36 6.21
C THR A 100 -4.26 -3.40 5.10
N LEU A 101 -3.16 -3.74 4.42
CA LEU A 101 -3.14 -4.74 3.36
C LEU A 101 -3.23 -6.16 3.91
N ARG A 102 -3.77 -7.08 3.08
CA ARG A 102 -3.90 -8.51 3.42
C ARG A 102 -2.55 -9.21 3.49
N PHE A 103 -1.69 -8.91 2.53
CA PHE A 103 -0.30 -9.33 2.52
C PHE A 103 0.58 -8.13 2.92
N LEU A 104 1.74 -8.40 3.49
CA LEU A 104 2.68 -7.35 3.86
C LEU A 104 3.75 -7.22 2.77
N PRO A 105 3.79 -6.12 1.99
CA PRO A 105 4.89 -5.86 1.09
C PRO A 105 6.14 -5.49 1.90
N VAL A 106 7.25 -6.17 1.65
CA VAL A 106 8.55 -5.92 2.28
C VAL A 106 9.53 -5.46 1.19
N PRO A 107 9.62 -4.14 0.93
CA PRO A 107 10.46 -3.61 -0.14
C PRO A 107 11.93 -3.72 0.23
N MET A 108 12.71 -4.36 -0.65
CA MET A 108 14.16 -4.54 -0.57
C MET A 108 14.79 -4.37 -1.96
N SER A 109 14.35 -3.36 -2.72
CA SER A 109 14.76 -3.15 -4.12
C SER A 109 14.57 -4.43 -4.96
N SER A 110 15.58 -4.87 -5.69
CA SER A 110 15.58 -6.11 -6.48
C SER A 110 15.46 -7.41 -5.66
N ARG A 111 15.38 -7.33 -4.33
CA ARG A 111 15.19 -8.47 -3.43
C ARG A 111 13.91 -8.38 -2.59
N SER A 112 12.94 -7.59 -3.05
CA SER A 112 11.65 -7.41 -2.36
C SER A 112 10.88 -8.72 -2.21
N VAL A 113 10.04 -8.83 -1.18
CA VAL A 113 9.21 -10.01 -0.90
C VAL A 113 7.80 -9.61 -0.47
N MET A 114 6.83 -10.50 -0.67
CA MET A 114 5.48 -10.43 -0.10
C MET A 114 5.40 -11.37 1.09
N ARG A 115 4.89 -10.91 2.23
CA ARG A 115 4.73 -11.75 3.44
C ARG A 115 3.27 -12.05 3.73
N ASP A 116 2.91 -13.32 3.88
CA ASP A 116 1.59 -13.70 4.37
C ASP A 116 1.54 -13.68 5.90
N LEU A 117 0.74 -12.75 6.45
CA LEU A 117 0.55 -12.59 7.89
C LEU A 117 -0.46 -13.58 8.50
N SER A 118 -1.22 -14.30 7.68
CA SER A 118 -2.21 -15.28 8.17
C SER A 118 -1.63 -16.65 8.49
N VAL A 119 -0.48 -16.98 7.90
CA VAL A 119 0.22 -18.22 8.18
C VAL A 119 0.91 -18.02 9.53
N SER A 120 0.27 -18.48 10.60
CA SER A 120 0.91 -18.52 11.92
C SER A 120 2.23 -19.28 11.81
N SER A 121 3.32 -18.70 12.36
CA SER A 121 4.68 -19.26 12.40
C SER A 121 4.81 -20.61 13.11
N SER A 122 3.68 -21.26 13.42
CA SER A 122 3.54 -22.49 14.17
C SER A 122 3.96 -23.75 13.41
N ARG A 123 4.23 -23.70 12.10
CA ARG A 123 4.46 -24.95 11.33
C ARG A 123 5.86 -25.17 10.77
N ASN A 124 6.76 -24.19 10.81
CA ASN A 124 8.21 -24.37 10.70
C ASN A 124 8.88 -23.04 11.04
N ASN A 125 9.86 -23.07 11.94
CA ASN A 125 10.53 -21.92 12.54
C ASN A 125 11.55 -21.24 11.59
N THR A 126 11.19 -21.09 10.32
CA THR A 126 12.01 -20.43 9.31
C THR A 126 11.29 -19.17 8.84
N LYS A 127 11.95 -18.01 8.96
CA LYS A 127 11.51 -16.73 8.37
C LYS A 127 11.16 -16.88 6.88
N ASP A 128 11.75 -17.87 6.23
CA ASP A 128 11.59 -18.15 4.80
C ASP A 128 10.28 -18.86 4.44
N GLY A 129 9.47 -19.35 5.38
CA GLY A 129 8.22 -20.06 5.05
C GLY A 129 7.07 -19.14 4.60
N ASN A 130 7.05 -17.90 5.10
CA ASN A 130 5.96 -16.94 4.87
C ASN A 130 6.31 -15.83 3.88
N ASP A 131 7.58 -15.74 3.49
CA ASP A 131 8.07 -14.71 2.57
C ASP A 131 8.08 -15.27 1.14
N PHE A 132 7.41 -14.59 0.22
CA PHE A 132 7.30 -14.97 -1.18
C PHE A 132 8.13 -13.98 -2.00
N PRO A 133 9.18 -14.43 -2.72
CA PRO A 133 10.11 -13.55 -3.40
C PRO A 133 9.48 -12.87 -4.62
N LEU A 134 9.74 -11.58 -4.79
CA LEU A 134 9.42 -10.83 -6.02
C LEU A 134 10.62 -10.74 -6.97
N PHE A 135 11.58 -11.66 -6.84
CA PHE A 135 12.80 -11.70 -7.64
C PHE A 135 13.05 -13.09 -8.19
N LEU A 136 13.58 -13.15 -9.41
CA LEU A 136 13.69 -14.40 -10.17
C LEU A 136 14.98 -15.18 -9.83
N LYS A 137 16.07 -14.47 -9.56
CA LYS A 137 17.40 -15.07 -9.40
C LYS A 137 17.46 -16.07 -8.24
N GLY A 138 17.69 -17.34 -8.58
CA GLY A 138 17.83 -18.43 -7.62
C GLY A 138 16.54 -18.80 -6.89
N GLN A 139 15.38 -18.41 -7.43
CA GLN A 139 14.07 -18.71 -6.85
C GLN A 139 13.27 -19.66 -7.74
N ASP A 140 12.38 -20.41 -7.10
CA ASP A 140 11.35 -21.17 -7.81
C ASP A 140 10.35 -20.22 -8.46
N ARG A 141 10.14 -20.36 -9.78
CA ARG A 141 9.25 -19.50 -10.57
C ARG A 141 7.81 -19.58 -10.07
N THR A 142 7.34 -20.73 -9.60
CA THR A 142 5.98 -20.86 -9.05
C THR A 142 5.83 -20.01 -7.80
N ARG A 143 6.84 -19.98 -6.93
CA ARG A 143 6.84 -19.15 -5.72
C ARG A 143 6.87 -17.66 -6.04
N VAL A 144 7.60 -17.25 -7.07
CA VAL A 144 7.60 -15.85 -7.56
C VAL A 144 6.24 -15.47 -8.14
N GLN A 145 5.61 -16.36 -8.92
CA GLN A 145 4.25 -16.13 -9.44
C GLN A 145 3.23 -15.94 -8.31
N VAL A 146 3.32 -16.74 -7.25
CA VAL A 146 2.49 -16.55 -6.05
C VAL A 146 2.72 -15.18 -5.41
N ALA A 147 3.97 -14.74 -5.27
CA ALA A 147 4.28 -13.40 -4.75
C ALA A 147 3.66 -12.28 -5.60
N VAL A 148 3.75 -12.39 -6.93
CA VAL A 148 3.17 -11.39 -7.85
C VAL A 148 1.64 -11.40 -7.78
N LEU A 149 1.01 -12.57 -7.63
CA LEU A 149 -0.43 -12.67 -7.42
C LEU A 149 -0.86 -12.02 -6.09
N MET A 150 -0.12 -12.23 -5.00
CA MET A 150 -0.38 -11.56 -3.72
C MET A 150 -0.30 -10.04 -3.87
N LEU A 151 0.74 -9.54 -4.55
CA LEU A 151 0.90 -8.10 -4.81
C LEU A 151 -0.27 -7.56 -5.64
N SER A 152 -0.72 -8.30 -6.66
CA SER A 152 -1.90 -7.92 -7.45
C SER A 152 -3.17 -7.88 -6.61
N LYS A 153 -3.34 -8.78 -5.65
CA LYS A 153 -4.51 -8.79 -4.75
C LYS A 153 -4.50 -7.60 -3.79
N ASP A 154 -3.33 -7.19 -3.31
CA ASP A 154 -3.20 -5.97 -2.51
C ASP A 154 -3.50 -4.70 -3.35
N VAL A 155 -3.12 -4.70 -4.64
CA VAL A 155 -3.52 -3.62 -5.57
C VAL A 155 -5.04 -3.60 -5.75
N ASP A 156 -5.69 -4.75 -5.98
CA ASP A 156 -7.15 -4.85 -6.07
C ASP A 156 -7.81 -4.30 -4.78
N GLN A 157 -7.25 -4.63 -3.62
CA GLN A 157 -7.73 -4.13 -2.33
C GLN A 157 -7.62 -2.60 -2.21
N LEU A 158 -6.51 -2.02 -2.65
CA LEU A 158 -6.33 -0.57 -2.69
C LEU A 158 -7.37 0.09 -3.60
N LEU A 159 -7.60 -0.45 -4.80
CA LEU A 159 -8.58 0.09 -5.75
C LEU A 159 -10.00 0.03 -5.19
N ALA A 160 -10.39 -1.13 -4.65
CA ALA A 160 -11.72 -1.32 -4.06
C ALA A 160 -11.99 -0.36 -2.90
N ALA A 161 -10.99 -0.06 -2.08
CA ALA A 161 -11.12 0.89 -0.97
C ALA A 161 -11.29 2.35 -1.43
N HIS A 162 -10.88 2.69 -2.66
CA HIS A 162 -11.10 4.02 -3.26
C HIS A 162 -12.35 4.09 -4.15
N GLY A 163 -13.07 2.98 -4.32
CA GLY A 163 -14.31 2.92 -5.10
C GLY A 163 -14.11 2.87 -6.62
N VAL A 164 -13.00 2.27 -7.08
CA VAL A 164 -12.76 1.94 -8.50
C VAL A 164 -13.01 0.47 -8.73
#